data_AF-A0A940EG17-F1
#
_entry.id   AF-A0A940EG17-F1
#
_cell.length_a   1.000
_cell.length_b   1.000
_cell.length_c   1.000
_cell.angle_alpha   90.00
_cell.angle_beta   90.00
_cell.angle_gamma   90.00
#
_symmetry.space_group_name_H-M   'P 1'
#
loop_
_entity.id
_entity.type
_entity.pdbx_description
1 polymer ?
#
loop_
_entity_poly.entity_id
_entity_poly.type
_entity_poly.pdbx_seq_one_letter_code
_entity_poly.pdbx_strand_id
1 'polypeptide(L)'
;MLKSELDALEEKLGILRRLEALKQFEDEEKLGRHNVLNIFHNSDGRLELEVIPFKSASQAVEKATSLEESGVSLNAVYVGSENPRQLRSAYRNYFNDPLDFVKMIRGELDQV
;
A
#
# COMPACT_ATOMS: atom_id res chain seq x y z
N MET A 1 -8.23 1.92 -27.97
CA MET A 1 -9.49 1.71 -27.22
C MET A 1 -9.24 1.11 -25.84
N LEU A 2 -8.57 -0.04 -25.71
CA LEU A 2 -8.30 -0.61 -24.37
C LEU A 2 -7.36 0.26 -23.49
N LYS A 3 -6.34 0.90 -24.08
CA LYS A 3 -5.43 1.80 -23.34
C LYS A 3 -6.18 2.96 -22.68
N SER A 4 -7.04 3.65 -23.44
CA SER A 4 -7.83 4.77 -22.94
C SER A 4 -8.88 4.37 -21.89
N GLU A 5 -9.45 3.15 -21.99
CA GLU A 5 -10.36 2.64 -20.96
C GLU A 5 -9.61 2.27 -19.68
N LEU A 6 -8.43 1.64 -19.81
CA LEU A 6 -7.57 1.34 -18.67
C LEU A 6 -7.07 2.62 -17.99
N ASP A 7 -6.70 3.64 -18.76
CA ASP A 7 -6.27 4.93 -18.23
C ASP A 7 -7.41 5.64 -17.49
N ALA A 8 -8.63 5.61 -18.03
CA ALA A 8 -9.81 6.17 -17.36
C ALA A 8 -10.19 5.40 -16.08
N LEU A 9 -10.04 4.06 -16.09
CA LEU A 9 -10.23 3.22 -14.91
C LEU A 9 -9.15 3.45 -13.85
N GLU A 10 -7.90 3.64 -14.26
CA GLU A 10 -6.81 3.98 -13.35
C GLU A 10 -6.94 5.39 -12.79
N GLU A 11 -7.37 6.37 -13.59
CA GLU A 11 -7.67 7.72 -13.10
C GLU A 11 -8.77 7.70 -12.03
N LYS A 12 -9.76 6.81 -12.19
CA LYS A 12 -10.87 6.66 -11.26
C LYS A 12 -10.51 5.87 -9.99
N LEU A 13 -9.67 4.85 -10.10
CA LEU A 13 -9.40 3.91 -8.99
C LEU A 13 -8.03 4.16 -8.31
N GLY A 14 -7.07 4.72 -9.02
CA GLY A 14 -5.71 5.02 -8.56
C GLY A 14 -4.94 3.79 -8.09
N ILE A 15 -5.21 2.61 -8.66
CA ILE A 15 -4.70 1.33 -8.16
C ILE A 15 -3.20 1.22 -8.44
N LEU A 16 -2.76 1.55 -9.66
CA LEU A 16 -1.35 1.49 -10.01
C LEU A 16 -0.53 2.49 -9.19
N ARG A 17 -1.05 3.71 -8.98
CA ARG A 17 -0.40 4.70 -8.12
C ARG A 17 -0.31 4.26 -6.65
N ARG A 18 -1.36 3.63 -6.12
CA ARG A 18 -1.34 3.04 -4.76
C ARG A 18 -0.30 1.93 -4.69
N LEU A 19 -0.25 1.03 -5.67
CA LEU A 19 0.77 -0.02 -5.75
C LEU A 19 2.19 0.54 -5.83
N GLU A 20 2.42 1.62 -6.57
CA GLU A 20 3.72 2.29 -6.64
C GLU A 20 4.14 2.95 -5.33
N ALA A 21 3.23 3.55 -4.57
CA ALA A 21 3.49 4.09 -3.23
C ALA A 21 3.98 3.01 -2.26
N LEU A 22 3.47 1.79 -2.41
CA LEU A 22 3.80 0.63 -1.58
C LEU A 22 5.25 0.14 -1.83
N LYS A 23 5.87 0.52 -2.96
CA LYS A 23 7.27 0.25 -3.29
C LYS A 23 8.25 0.95 -2.34
N GLN A 24 7.87 2.09 -1.75
CA GLN A 24 8.77 2.89 -0.92
C GLN A 24 9.04 2.28 0.46
N PHE A 25 8.34 1.20 0.82
CA PHE A 25 8.59 0.52 2.08
C PHE A 25 9.78 -0.44 1.96
N GLU A 26 11.00 0.11 2.01
CA GLU A 26 12.26 -0.66 1.99
C GLU A 26 12.55 -1.37 3.34
N ASP A 27 11.85 -0.99 4.40
CA ASP A 27 12.13 -1.41 5.78
C ASP A 27 11.22 -2.56 6.26
N GLU A 28 11.17 -3.66 5.50
CA GLU A 28 10.42 -4.88 5.88
C GLU A 28 10.79 -5.39 7.29
N GLU A 29 12.01 -5.10 7.77
CA GLU A 29 12.46 -5.45 9.14
C GLU A 29 11.66 -4.76 10.26
N LYS A 30 11.00 -3.63 9.96
CA LYS A 30 10.15 -2.92 10.92
C LYS A 30 8.79 -3.58 11.11
N LEU A 31 8.40 -4.56 10.29
CA LEU A 31 7.14 -5.29 10.45
C LEU A 31 7.17 -6.19 11.69
N GLY A 32 6.34 -5.82 12.67
CA GLY A 32 6.14 -6.54 13.92
C GLY A 32 4.94 -7.50 13.88
N ARG A 33 4.49 -7.93 15.06
CA ARG A 33 3.29 -8.78 15.21
C ARG A 33 1.98 -8.02 14.94
N HIS A 34 1.97 -6.73 15.25
CA HIS A 34 0.85 -5.82 15.06
C HIS A 34 1.34 -4.63 14.27
N ASN A 35 0.71 -4.33 13.14
CA ASN A 35 1.10 -3.20 12.30
C ASN A 35 -0.13 -2.45 11.83
N VAL A 36 -0.01 -1.16 11.65
CA VAL A 36 -0.99 -0.34 10.95
C VAL A 36 -0.38 0.07 9.61
N LEU A 37 -1.10 -0.23 8.54
CA LEU A 37 -0.79 0.20 7.18
C LEU A 37 -1.62 1.45 6.90
N ASN A 38 -0.96 2.59 6.81
CA ASN A 38 -1.59 3.88 6.61
C ASN A 38 -1.24 4.43 5.21
N ILE A 39 -2.23 4.56 4.34
CA ILE A 39 -2.06 5.18 3.02
C ILE A 39 -2.55 6.63 3.12
N PHE A 40 -1.69 7.58 2.76
CA PHE A 40 -2.00 9.01 2.81
C PHE A 40 -1.39 9.75 1.62
N HIS A 41 -1.83 10.98 1.37
CA HIS A 41 -1.15 11.86 0.43
C HIS A 41 -0.06 12.65 1.17
N ASN A 42 1.17 12.60 0.67
CA ASN A 42 2.25 13.43 1.17
C ASN A 42 2.04 14.91 0.78
N SER A 43 2.92 15.78 1.27
CA SER A 43 2.91 17.23 0.97
C SER A 43 3.01 17.59 -0.52
N ASP A 44 3.57 16.72 -1.35
CA ASP A 44 3.66 16.85 -2.81
C ASP A 44 2.46 16.24 -3.55
N GLY A 45 1.43 15.78 -2.83
CA GLY A 45 0.23 15.14 -3.38
C GLY A 45 0.48 13.73 -3.89
N ARG A 46 1.62 13.12 -3.58
CA ARG A 46 1.91 11.72 -3.92
C ARG A 46 1.33 10.79 -2.88
N LEU A 47 0.86 9.63 -3.32
CA LEU A 47 0.47 8.55 -2.41
C LEU A 47 1.72 8.01 -1.73
N GLU A 48 1.66 7.88 -0.41
CA GLU A 48 2.69 7.22 0.40
C GLU A 48 2.02 6.19 1.31
N LEU A 49 2.74 5.12 1.59
CA LEU A 49 2.39 4.16 2.62
C LEU A 49 3.33 4.33 3.81
N GLU A 50 2.74 4.56 4.97
CA GLU A 50 3.42 4.45 6.26
C GLU A 50 3.02 3.14 6.95
N VAL A 51 4.02 2.39 7.42
CA VAL A 51 3.81 1.20 8.25
C VAL A 51 4.24 1.50 9.67
N ILE A 52 3.30 1.40 10.60
CA ILE A 52 3.52 1.71 12.01
C ILE A 52 3.45 0.40 12.80
N PRO A 53 4.59 -0.12 13.31
CA PRO A 53 4.58 -1.31 14.13
C PRO A 53 4.16 -1.01 15.57
N PHE A 54 3.42 -1.95 16.15
CA PHE A 54 2.92 -1.89 17.52
C PHE A 54 3.25 -3.16 18.31
N LYS A 55 3.36 -3.02 19.63
CA LYS A 55 3.59 -4.15 20.55
C LYS A 55 2.29 -4.83 20.98
N SER A 56 1.15 -4.15 20.87
CA SER A 56 -0.17 -4.69 21.21
C SER A 56 -1.20 -4.41 20.12
N ALA A 57 -2.16 -5.31 19.97
CA ALA A 57 -3.28 -5.14 19.05
C ALA A 57 -4.12 -3.91 19.39
N SER A 58 -4.37 -3.66 20.68
CA SER A 58 -5.17 -2.52 21.14
C SER A 58 -4.58 -1.18 20.68
N GLN A 59 -3.26 -0.99 20.80
CA GLN A 59 -2.60 0.23 20.32
C GLN A 59 -2.68 0.38 18.80
N ALA A 60 -2.58 -0.73 18.07
CA ALA A 60 -2.67 -0.71 16.61
C ALA A 60 -4.08 -0.35 16.13
N VAL A 61 -5.11 -0.93 16.75
CA VAL A 61 -6.50 -0.62 16.43
C VAL A 61 -6.83 0.83 16.75
N GLU A 62 -6.46 1.31 17.95
CA GLU A 62 -6.68 2.71 18.33
C GLU A 62 -6.00 3.68 17.36
N LYS A 63 -4.76 3.36 16.92
CA LYS A 63 -4.07 4.18 15.92
C LYS A 63 -4.76 4.15 14.56
N ALA A 64 -5.19 2.99 14.08
CA ALA A 64 -5.91 2.86 12.82
C ALA A 64 -7.19 3.70 12.83
N THR A 65 -8.00 3.57 13.88
CA THR A 65 -9.21 4.38 14.07
C THR A 65 -8.91 5.87 14.13
N SER A 66 -7.88 6.29 14.88
CA SER A 66 -7.47 7.70 14.94
C SER A 66 -7.03 8.24 13.58
N LEU A 67 -6.38 7.43 12.74
CA LEU A 67 -5.96 7.82 11.40
C LEU A 67 -7.14 7.93 10.44
N GLU A 68 -8.09 7.00 10.51
CA GLU A 68 -9.35 7.09 9.74
C GLU A 68 -10.15 8.35 10.11
N GLU A 69 -10.23 8.67 11.41
CA GLU A 69 -10.92 9.87 11.90
C GLU A 69 -10.21 11.18 11.53
N SER A 70 -8.89 11.16 11.33
CA SER A 70 -8.10 12.36 11.02
C SER A 70 -8.43 12.99 9.66
N GLY A 71 -9.03 12.23 8.74
CA GLY A 71 -9.33 12.66 7.37
C GLY A 71 -8.11 12.89 6.47
N VAL A 72 -6.89 12.76 7.00
CA VAL A 72 -5.62 12.84 6.25
C VAL A 72 -5.25 11.48 5.68
N SER A 73 -5.60 10.41 6.39
CA SER A 73 -5.49 9.05 5.87
C SER A 73 -6.56 8.78 4.83
N LEU A 74 -6.16 8.19 3.71
CA LEU A 74 -7.09 7.62 2.74
C LEU A 74 -7.60 6.26 3.19
N ASN A 75 -6.75 5.50 3.87
CA ASN A 75 -7.06 4.19 4.39
C ASN A 75 -6.02 3.78 5.44
N ALA A 76 -6.48 3.45 6.65
CA ALA A 76 -5.62 2.94 7.71
C ALA A 76 -6.11 1.57 8.17
N VAL A 77 -5.34 0.52 7.86
CA VAL A 77 -5.74 -0.86 8.12
C VAL A 77 -4.82 -1.49 9.15
N TYR A 78 -5.39 -2.08 10.18
CA TYR A 78 -4.66 -2.93 11.11
C TYR A 78 -4.40 -4.32 10.52
N VAL A 79 -3.14 -4.75 10.55
CA VAL A 79 -2.71 -6.08 10.13
C VAL A 79 -1.94 -6.75 11.27
N GLY A 80 -2.51 -7.84 11.78
CA GLY A 80 -1.88 -8.72 12.75
C GLY A 80 -1.33 -9.98 12.10
N SER A 81 -0.18 -10.45 12.54
CA SER A 81 0.34 -11.77 12.17
C SER A 81 1.10 -12.40 13.31
N GLU A 82 0.82 -13.67 13.61
CA GLU A 82 1.58 -14.45 14.59
C GLU A 82 3.00 -14.76 14.11
N ASN A 83 3.23 -14.72 12.80
CA ASN A 83 4.52 -14.96 12.18
C ASN A 83 4.93 -13.77 11.30
N PRO A 84 5.75 -12.84 11.83
CA PRO A 84 6.22 -11.67 11.08
C PRO A 84 6.93 -12.02 9.76
N ARG A 85 7.53 -13.21 9.63
CA ARG A 85 8.14 -13.66 8.37
C ARG A 85 7.10 -13.98 7.30
N GLN A 86 5.97 -14.56 7.68
CA GLN A 86 4.86 -14.78 6.75
C GLN A 86 4.23 -13.45 6.34
N LEU A 87 4.09 -12.50 7.28
CA LEU A 87 3.58 -11.18 6.94
C LEU A 87 4.49 -10.47 5.94
N ARG A 88 5.81 -10.48 6.17
CA ARG A 88 6.80 -9.97 5.22
C ARG A 88 6.72 -10.65 3.86
N SER A 89 6.65 -11.98 3.82
CA SER A 89 6.56 -12.72 2.56
C SER A 89 5.24 -12.46 1.82
N ALA A 90 4.12 -12.42 2.53
CA ALA A 90 2.81 -12.12 1.95
C ALA A 90 2.77 -10.69 1.43
N TYR A 91 3.34 -9.74 2.18
CA TYR A 91 3.52 -8.35 1.78
C TYR A 91 4.38 -8.28 0.50
N ARG A 92 5.56 -8.90 0.51
CA ARG A 92 6.47 -8.94 -0.63
C ARG A 92 5.81 -9.52 -1.89
N ASN A 93 5.07 -10.62 -1.77
CA ASN A 93 4.39 -11.23 -2.93
C ASN A 93 3.20 -10.37 -3.39
N TYR A 94 2.35 -9.94 -2.46
CA TYR A 94 1.15 -9.16 -2.77
C TYR A 94 1.47 -7.79 -3.37
N PHE A 95 2.67 -7.24 -3.14
CA PHE A 95 3.05 -5.94 -3.69
C PHE A 95 4.04 -6.05 -4.86
N ASN A 96 5.00 -6.98 -4.85
CA ASN A 96 5.91 -7.13 -6.00
C ASN A 96 5.23 -7.76 -7.21
N ASP A 97 4.39 -8.79 -7.03
CA ASP A 97 3.78 -9.49 -8.17
C ASP A 97 2.83 -8.57 -8.95
N PRO A 98 1.96 -7.77 -8.31
CA PRO A 98 1.14 -6.81 -9.04
C PRO A 98 1.94 -5.66 -9.63
N LEU A 99 3.04 -5.24 -9.02
CA LEU A 99 3.90 -4.17 -9.56
C LEU A 99 4.64 -4.60 -10.82
N ASP A 100 5.16 -5.82 -10.84
CA ASP A 100 5.78 -6.35 -12.05
C ASP A 100 4.72 -6.59 -13.14
N PHE A 101 3.50 -6.95 -12.75
CA PHE A 101 2.35 -6.93 -13.65
C PHE A 101 2.03 -5.51 -14.18
N VAL A 102 2.02 -4.48 -13.33
CA VAL A 102 1.83 -3.07 -13.76
C VAL A 102 2.90 -2.66 -14.76
N LYS A 103 4.18 -2.93 -14.47
CA LYS A 103 5.30 -2.61 -15.35
C LYS A 103 5.20 -3.35 -16.67
N MET A 104 4.81 -4.62 -16.67
CA MET A 104 4.60 -5.41 -17.88
C MET A 104 3.50 -4.77 -18.73
N ILE A 105 2.36 -4.42 -18.13
CA ILE A 105 1.27 -3.76 -18.84
C ILE A 105 1.70 -2.40 -19.41
N ARG A 106 2.38 -1.55 -18.63
CA ARG A 106 2.85 -0.24 -19.14
C ARG A 106 3.90 -0.39 -20.25
N GLY A 107 4.84 -1.34 -20.11
CA GLY A 107 5.86 -1.61 -21.12
C GLY A 107 5.27 -2.08 -22.45
N GLU A 108 4.25 -2.94 -22.41
CA GLU A 108 3.51 -3.37 -23.61
C GLU A 108 2.65 -2.23 -24.21
N LEU A 109 2.12 -1.34 -23.39
CA LEU A 109 1.32 -0.19 -23.84
C LEU A 109 2.15 0.92 -24.51
N ASP A 110 3.46 1.01 -24.25
CA ASP A 110 4.34 2.02 -24.84
C ASP A 110 4.98 1.57 -26.17
N GLN A 111 4.78 0.32 -26.58
CA GLN A 111 5.22 -0.21 -27.88
C GLN A 111 4.13 -0.26 -28.96
N VAL A 112 2.94 0.26 -28.68
CA VAL A 112 1.78 0.32 -29.60
C VAL A 112 1.39 1.75 -29.92
#